data_AF-A0A938UXR4-F1
#
_entry.id   AF-A0A938UXR4-F1
#
_cell.length_a   1.000
_cell.length_b   1.000
_cell.length_c   1.000
_cell.angle_alpha   90.00
_cell.angle_beta   90.00
_cell.angle_gamma   90.00
#
_symmetry.space_group_name_H-M   'P 1'
#
loop_
_entity.id
_entity.type
_entity.pdbx_description
1 polymer ?
#
loop_
_entity_poly.entity_id
_entity_poly.type
_entity_poly.pdbx_seq_one_letter_code
_entity_poly.pdbx_strand_id
1 'polypeptide(L)'
;MNRTGIVKDDRYLDHMMDPGHPESPERLRVIYKMLEEPEMKGFLQEVKSRPATREELEMIHTPAYIDQVAQTAGKLYYRLDMDTSTCAKSYETALLAAGGLLELIKAVMEGNLKG
;
A
#
# COMPACT_ATOMS: atom_id res chain seq x y z
N MET A 1 5.88 20.48 -18.22
CA MET A 1 4.67 19.73 -17.82
C MET A 1 4.89 19.23 -16.41
N ASN A 2 3.97 19.51 -15.49
CA ASN A 2 4.03 18.92 -14.15
C ASN A 2 3.60 17.46 -14.26
N ARG A 3 4.38 16.55 -13.67
CA ARG A 3 4.02 15.13 -13.58
C ARG A 3 3.39 14.86 -12.22
N THR A 4 2.34 14.05 -12.20
CA THR A 4 1.69 13.61 -10.97
C THR A 4 2.43 12.40 -10.43
N GLY A 5 2.83 12.45 -9.15
CA GLY A 5 3.44 11.31 -8.48
C GLY A 5 2.43 10.20 -8.24
N ILE A 6 2.83 8.95 -8.45
CA ILE A 6 2.02 7.79 -8.14
C ILE A 6 2.86 6.70 -7.49
N VAL A 7 2.31 6.07 -6.46
CA VAL A 7 2.87 4.86 -5.87
C VAL A 7 2.11 3.67 -6.42
N LYS A 8 2.82 2.80 -7.13
CA LYS A 8 2.32 1.53 -7.68
C LYS A 8 3.27 0.43 -7.25
N ASP A 9 2.74 -0.69 -6.79
CA ASP A 9 3.53 -1.86 -6.41
C ASP A 9 2.67 -3.11 -6.57
N ASP A 10 3.07 -4.04 -7.43
CA ASP A 10 2.28 -5.25 -7.69
C ASP A 10 2.13 -6.14 -6.44
N ARG A 11 3.01 -5.99 -5.44
CA ARG A 11 2.89 -6.66 -4.14
C ARG A 11 1.68 -6.19 -3.33
N TYR A 12 1.03 -5.09 -3.71
CA TYR A 12 -0.27 -4.72 -3.14
C TYR A 12 -1.37 -5.71 -3.50
N LEU A 13 -1.22 -6.44 -4.61
CA LEU A 13 -2.17 -7.47 -5.04
C LEU A 13 -2.09 -8.75 -4.21
N ASP A 14 -1.06 -8.89 -3.36
CA ASP A 14 -0.86 -10.05 -2.50
C ASP A 14 -1.73 -9.99 -1.23
N HIS A 15 -2.27 -8.82 -0.88
CA HIS A 15 -3.28 -8.71 0.17
C HIS A 15 -4.62 -9.21 -0.36
N MET A 16 -5.17 -10.24 0.28
CA MET A 16 -6.48 -10.77 -0.05
C MET A 16 -7.34 -10.86 1.20
N MET A 17 -8.52 -10.27 1.11
CA MET A 17 -9.61 -10.40 2.07
C MET A 17 -10.41 -11.68 1.81
N ASP A 18 -11.49 -11.85 2.58
CA ASP A 18 -12.45 -12.93 2.40
C ASP A 18 -13.03 -12.97 0.97
N PRO A 19 -13.35 -14.16 0.42
CA PRO A 19 -14.01 -14.26 -0.88
C PRO A 19 -15.30 -13.43 -0.94
N GLY A 20 -15.42 -12.59 -1.97
CA GLY A 20 -16.57 -11.70 -2.14
C GLY A 20 -16.51 -10.40 -1.34
N HIS A 21 -15.43 -10.16 -0.59
CA HIS A 21 -15.21 -8.90 0.10
C HIS A 21 -14.99 -7.74 -0.90
N PRO A 22 -15.56 -6.54 -0.66
CA PRO A 22 -15.42 -5.40 -1.58
C PRO A 22 -13.98 -4.92 -1.72
N GLU A 23 -13.20 -4.96 -0.64
CA GLU A 23 -11.75 -4.77 -0.68
C GLU A 23 -11.12 -6.06 -1.27
N SER A 24 -10.56 -5.96 -2.47
CA SER A 24 -9.96 -7.09 -3.20
C SER A 24 -8.89 -6.60 -4.19
N PRO A 25 -7.92 -7.46 -4.56
CA PRO A 25 -6.88 -7.13 -5.56
C PRO A 25 -7.43 -6.65 -6.91
N GLU A 26 -8.63 -7.08 -7.30
CA GLU A 26 -9.25 -6.67 -8.56
C GLU A 26 -9.43 -5.15 -8.66
N ARG A 27 -9.69 -4.47 -7.53
CA ARG A 27 -9.78 -3.01 -7.50
C ARG A 27 -8.50 -2.36 -8.00
N LEU A 28 -7.34 -2.85 -7.55
CA LEU A 28 -6.04 -2.34 -7.98
C LEU A 28 -5.69 -2.79 -9.39
N ARG A 29 -6.01 -4.03 -9.81
CA ARG A 29 -5.78 -4.51 -11.18
C ARG A 29 -6.46 -3.61 -12.22
N VAL A 30 -7.71 -3.23 -11.99
CA VAL A 30 -8.46 -2.33 -12.87
C VAL A 30 -7.80 -0.96 -12.94
N ILE A 31 -7.41 -0.41 -11.79
CA ILE A 31 -6.72 0.89 -11.74
C ILE A 31 -5.37 0.81 -12.47
N TYR A 32 -4.57 -0.24 -12.24
CA TYR A 32 -3.25 -0.40 -12.87
C TYR A 32 -3.36 -0.49 -14.38
N LYS A 33 -4.37 -1.21 -14.88
CA LYS A 33 -4.67 -1.25 -16.32
C LYS A 33 -5.02 0.12 -16.88
N MET A 34 -5.87 0.88 -16.19
CA MET A 34 -6.23 2.25 -16.59
C MET A 34 -5.01 3.18 -16.63
N LEU A 35 -4.08 3.05 -15.67
CA LEU A 35 -2.85 3.85 -15.63
C LEU A 35 -1.88 3.56 -16.78
N GLU A 36 -2.02 2.41 -17.45
CA GLU A 36 -1.23 2.00 -18.60
C GLU A 36 -1.83 2.45 -19.94
N GLU A 37 -3.02 3.07 -19.93
CA GLU A 37 -3.67 3.58 -21.12
C GLU A 37 -2.83 4.71 -21.78
N PRO A 38 -2.83 4.82 -23.13
CA PRO A 38 -2.06 5.83 -23.85
C PRO A 38 -2.30 7.27 -23.37
N GLU A 39 -3.51 7.56 -22.91
CA GLU A 39 -3.96 8.84 -22.36
C GLU A 39 -3.22 9.22 -21.07
N MET A 40 -2.78 8.23 -20.29
CA MET A 40 -2.04 8.43 -19.04
C MET A 40 -0.52 8.52 -19.26
N LYS A 41 -0.04 8.17 -20.46
CA LYS A 41 1.38 8.13 -20.78
C LYS A 41 2.03 9.51 -20.67
N GLY A 42 3.09 9.60 -19.87
CA GLY A 42 3.89 10.82 -19.71
C GLY A 42 3.35 11.82 -18.67
N PHE A 43 2.18 11.56 -18.11
CA PHE A 43 1.61 12.36 -17.01
C PHE A 43 2.03 11.88 -15.62
N LEU A 44 2.35 10.59 -15.50
CA LEU A 44 2.67 9.97 -14.22
C LEU A 44 4.17 9.85 -14.00
N GLN A 45 4.59 10.04 -12.76
CA GLN A 45 5.92 9.76 -12.27
C GLN A 45 5.82 8.75 -11.14
N GLU A 46 6.36 7.55 -11.35
CA GLU A 46 6.35 6.52 -10.32
C GLU A 46 7.29 6.88 -9.16
N VAL A 47 6.79 6.72 -7.95
CA VAL A 47 7.54 6.76 -6.70
C VAL A 47 7.62 5.35 -6.16
N LYS A 48 8.85 4.86 -5.97
CA LYS A 48 9.07 3.52 -5.44
C LYS A 48 8.61 3.44 -4.00
N SER A 49 7.82 2.42 -3.70
CA SER A 49 7.50 2.04 -2.34
C SER A 49 8.72 1.44 -1.62
N ARG A 50 8.69 1.51 -0.30
CA ARG A 50 9.52 0.73 0.61
C ARG A 50 8.66 0.29 1.79
N PRO A 51 9.05 -0.74 2.55
CA PRO A 51 8.42 -1.01 3.84
C PRO A 51 8.59 0.21 4.77
N ALA A 52 7.51 0.60 5.45
CA ALA A 52 7.60 1.50 6.58
C ALA A 52 8.43 0.86 7.70
N THR A 53 9.23 1.67 8.39
CA THR A 53 9.97 1.19 9.57
C THR A 53 9.04 1.10 10.77
N ARG A 54 9.46 0.36 11.80
CA ARG A 54 8.66 0.26 13.03
C ARG A 54 8.50 1.62 13.69
N GLU A 55 9.56 2.43 13.72
CA GLU A 55 9.56 3.77 14.30
C GLU A 55 8.56 4.68 13.58
N GLU A 56 8.46 4.56 12.25
CA GLU A 56 7.48 5.33 11.48
C GLU A 56 6.04 4.94 11.80
N LEU A 57 5.77 3.65 12.01
CA LEU A 57 4.45 3.18 12.43
C LEU A 57 4.11 3.62 13.86
N GLU A 58 5.10 3.59 14.76
CA GLU A 58 4.95 3.97 16.17
C GLU A 58 4.69 5.47 16.38
N MET A 59 4.89 6.30 15.35
CA MET A 59 4.46 7.71 15.40
C MET A 59 2.94 7.86 15.57
N ILE A 60 2.16 6.84 15.18
CA ILE A 60 0.68 6.86 15.21
C ILE A 60 0.10 5.67 15.98
N HIS A 61 0.68 4.48 15.81
CA HIS A 61 0.18 3.23 16.37
C HIS A 61 0.93 2.82 17.63
N THR A 62 0.25 2.12 18.54
CA THR A 62 0.92 1.54 19.70
C THR A 62 1.79 0.35 19.29
N PRO A 63 2.93 0.09 19.97
CA PRO A 63 3.75 -1.09 19.70
C PRO A 63 2.96 -2.40 19.76
N ALA A 64 2.03 -2.51 20.72
CA ALA A 64 1.17 -3.68 20.89
C ALA A 64 0.23 -3.91 19.69
N TYR A 65 -0.32 -2.84 19.09
CA TYR A 65 -1.16 -2.98 17.90
C TYR A 65 -0.33 -3.41 16.68
N ILE A 66 0.86 -2.82 16.49
CA ILE A 66 1.78 -3.22 15.42
C ILE A 66 2.13 -4.71 15.56
N ASP A 67 2.47 -5.16 16.77
CA ASP A 67 2.78 -6.56 17.04
C ASP A 67 1.58 -7.48 16.80
N GLN A 68 0.36 -7.05 17.13
CA GLN A 68 -0.87 -7.80 16.84
C GLN A 68 -1.06 -8.02 15.33
N VAL A 69 -0.87 -6.97 14.51
CA VAL A 69 -0.98 -7.09 13.05
C VAL A 69 0.18 -7.90 12.49
N ALA A 70 1.40 -7.71 12.99
CA ALA A 70 2.59 -8.47 12.57
C ALA A 70 2.43 -9.98 12.80
N GLN A 71 1.76 -10.39 13.88
CA GLN A 71 1.45 -11.79 14.16
C GLN A 71 0.50 -12.45 13.15
N THR A 72 -0.11 -11.69 12.22
CA THR A 72 -0.90 -12.24 11.12
C THR A 72 -0.04 -12.75 9.96
N ALA A 73 1.22 -12.31 9.88
CA ALA A 73 2.13 -12.69 8.80
C ALA A 73 2.26 -14.22 8.67
N GLY A 74 2.24 -14.71 7.44
CA GLY A 74 2.33 -16.14 7.15
C GLY A 74 1.06 -16.97 7.43
N LYS A 75 0.05 -16.42 8.13
CA LYS A 75 -1.22 -17.13 8.35
C LYS A 75 -2.05 -17.09 7.07
N LEU A 76 -2.54 -18.24 6.62
CA LEU A 76 -3.39 -18.33 5.42
C LEU A 76 -4.61 -17.40 5.51
N TYR A 77 -5.19 -17.33 6.70
CA TYR A 77 -6.34 -16.49 7.00
C TYR A 77 -6.34 -16.09 8.47
N TYR A 78 -6.58 -14.82 8.77
CA TYR A 78 -6.76 -14.32 10.13
C TYR A 78 -7.67 -13.10 10.13
N ARG A 79 -8.68 -13.11 11.01
CA ARG A 79 -9.66 -12.03 11.14
C ARG A 79 -9.27 -11.12 12.31
N LEU A 80 -8.98 -9.85 12.03
CA LEU A 80 -8.67 -8.83 13.04
C LEU A 80 -9.94 -8.33 13.74
N ASP A 81 -11.02 -8.16 12.98
CA ASP A 81 -12.37 -7.81 13.45
C ASP A 81 -13.43 -8.29 12.45
N MET A 82 -14.71 -7.96 12.67
CA MET A 82 -15.81 -8.45 11.83
C MET A 82 -15.69 -8.08 10.34
N ASP A 83 -15.05 -6.96 10.01
CA ASP A 83 -14.94 -6.42 8.67
C ASP A 83 -13.50 -6.46 8.12
N THR A 84 -12.51 -6.75 8.97
CA THR A 84 -11.09 -6.71 8.62
C THR A 84 -10.45 -8.10 8.75
N SER A 85 -10.04 -8.64 7.61
CA SER A 85 -9.35 -9.91 7.47
C SER A 85 -7.93 -9.70 6.94
N THR A 86 -7.09 -10.71 7.12
CA THR A 86 -5.70 -10.72 6.65
C THR A 86 -5.38 -12.10 6.09
N CYS A 87 -4.50 -12.11 5.09
CA CYS A 87 -3.84 -13.28 4.54
C CYS A 87 -2.33 -13.25 4.85
N ALA A 88 -1.61 -14.28 4.42
CA ALA A 88 -0.20 -14.49 4.73
C ALA A 88 0.71 -13.31 4.35
N LYS A 89 0.34 -12.54 3.34
CA LYS A 89 1.10 -11.39 2.81
C LYS A 89 0.62 -10.03 3.29
N SER A 90 -0.47 -9.97 4.04
CA SER A 90 -1.12 -8.70 4.41
C SER A 90 -0.22 -7.77 5.21
N TYR A 91 0.56 -8.31 6.16
CA TYR A 91 1.47 -7.48 6.94
C TYR A 91 2.57 -6.87 6.08
N GLU A 92 3.25 -7.67 5.24
CA GLU A 92 4.28 -7.18 4.31
C GLU A 92 3.71 -6.12 3.34
N THR A 93 2.52 -6.38 2.79
CA THR A 93 1.81 -5.45 1.91
C THR A 93 1.44 -4.14 2.62
N ALA A 94 0.97 -4.20 3.86
CA ALA A 94 0.62 -3.01 4.65
C ALA A 94 1.86 -2.13 4.93
N LEU A 95 3.01 -2.74 5.22
CA LEU A 95 4.28 -2.00 5.38
C LEU A 95 4.65 -1.27 4.09
N LEU A 96 4.53 -1.92 2.93
CA LEU A 96 4.82 -1.30 1.63
C LEU A 96 3.87 -0.16 1.32
N ALA A 97 2.58 -0.32 1.61
CA ALA A 97 1.58 0.73 1.39
C ALA A 97 1.86 1.97 2.25
N ALA A 98 2.15 1.77 3.54
CA ALA A 98 2.51 2.85 4.45
C ALA A 98 3.81 3.56 4.03
N GLY A 99 4.87 2.79 3.75
CA GLY A 99 6.15 3.39 3.36
C GLY A 99 6.13 4.01 1.96
N GLY A 100 5.30 3.50 1.05
CA GLY A 100 5.04 4.13 -0.24
C GLY A 100 4.40 5.51 -0.10
N LEU A 101 3.40 5.65 0.79
CA LEU A 101 2.82 6.96 1.10
C LEU A 101 3.88 7.93 1.67
N LEU A 102 4.75 7.44 2.57
CA LEU A 102 5.84 8.25 3.13
C LEU A 102 6.83 8.73 2.06
N GLU A 103 7.23 7.85 1.12
CA GLU A 103 8.11 8.25 0.00
C GLU A 103 7.43 9.26 -0.93
N LEU A 104 6.13 9.13 -1.17
CA LEU A 104 5.38 10.10 -1.97
C LEU A 104 5.34 11.48 -1.30
N ILE A 105 5.04 11.52 0.00
CA ILE A 105 5.04 12.77 0.79
C ILE A 105 6.44 13.39 0.79
N LYS A 106 7.47 12.59 1.04
CA LYS A 106 8.87 13.04 1.02
C LYS A 106 9.24 13.66 -0.32
N ALA A 107 8.89 13.02 -1.44
CA ALA A 107 9.16 13.54 -2.77
C ALA A 107 8.47 14.90 -3.03
N VAL A 108 7.27 15.13 -2.49
CA VAL A 108 6.60 16.44 -2.54
C VAL A 108 7.34 17.46 -1.66
N MET A 109 7.67 17.11 -0.42
CA MET A 109 8.36 18.00 0.52
C MET A 109 9.75 18.44 0.04
N GLU A 110 10.47 17.55 -0.65
CA GLU A 110 11.79 17.83 -1.23
C GLU A 110 11.71 18.58 -2.57
N GLY A 111 10.50 18.82 -3.10
CA GLY A 111 10.30 19.48 -4.40
C GLY A 111 10.61 18.61 -5.62
N ASN A 112 10.82 17.30 -5.43
CA ASN A 112 10.98 16.31 -6.51
C ASN A 112 9.65 16.06 -7.24
N LEU A 113 8.53 16.29 -6.55
CA LEU A 113 7.17 16.35 -7.07
C LEU A 113 6.51 17.66 -6.64
N LYS A 114 5.55 18.15 -7.43
CA LYS A 114 4.74 19.31 -7.04
C LYS A 114 3.49 18.85 -6.31
N GLY A 115 3.22 19.47 -5.16
CA GLY A 115 1.94 19.36 -4.43
C GLY A 115 0.85 20.25 -5.01
#